data_AF-A0A166P0L6-F1
#
_entry.id   AF-A0A166P0L6-F1
#
_cell.length_a   1.000
_cell.length_b   1.000
_cell.length_c   1.000
_cell.angle_alpha   90.00
_cell.angle_beta   90.00
_cell.angle_gamma   90.00
#
_symmetry.space_group_name_H-M   'P 1'
#
loop_
_entity.id
_entity.type
_entity.pdbx_description
1 polymer ?
#
loop_
_entity_poly.entity_id
_entity_poly.type
_entity_poly.pdbx_seq_one_letter_code
_entity_poly.pdbx_strand_id
1 'polypeptide(L)'
;MLATSWEHSLRANAARAADVLRYNWHLGVTAFGGPPVHFKIFHDRFVKRLRWIDEDMFQELFSISQALSGPASTKMLYCINLIQNGLFGAILAFFIWSLPGALGMYGLSVGVSAIGSSLPRAVYALLSGLNAATVGIIALAGVELSNKAITDKLTRTLVFLSAVAGMMYNALWYFPVLMCAAGCAAVVHDYRWVHKPARRAAGMVRALLGKRRERSSEDEGVGRGVELQATTTTATDRGKDIDTAGASSVAALRPSSPEQRATASTPSVPRSETPSQEDEVRRSLADSEPRIIPQGFRLNFSWKAGTGIIVAFFATFVGVMVARGVVKDLPILYNLFSNLYLAGTIIFGGGPVVIPLLREYIVAEGWVSPRDFLIGLAIAQSFPGPNFNFAVFLGGLTAINAGHSAIVGALIAYVGIFTPGIVLVHGTMGVWGALRSRPWVKAVVRGVNAAAVGLIYTAVYRIWQVGYLDEGFQSGRSLGDDPWWVVVTATAYVGGRYYGIAAPFAILLGAAMGLIRYGVVSGQE
;
A
#
# COMPACT_ATOMS: atom_id res chain seq x y z
N MET A 1 -14.81 4.24 46.59
CA MET A 1 -13.93 5.03 45.69
C MET A 1 -12.93 4.17 44.91
N LEU A 2 -11.98 3.46 45.53
CA LEU A 2 -11.02 2.64 44.78
C LEU A 2 -11.69 1.45 44.03
N ALA A 3 -12.49 0.63 44.71
CA ALA A 3 -13.21 -0.49 44.09
C ALA A 3 -14.11 -0.04 42.91
N THR A 4 -14.89 1.02 43.12
CA THR A 4 -15.73 1.63 42.08
C THR A 4 -14.93 2.12 40.87
N SER A 5 -13.72 2.66 41.05
CA SER A 5 -12.83 3.05 39.94
C SER A 5 -12.33 1.84 39.16
N TRP A 6 -12.06 0.72 39.83
CA TRP A 6 -11.67 -0.53 39.19
C TRP A 6 -12.83 -1.13 38.39
N GLU A 7 -14.04 -1.19 38.96
CA GLU A 7 -15.23 -1.67 38.25
C GLU A 7 -15.56 -0.85 37.01
N HIS A 8 -15.55 0.49 37.09
CA HIS A 8 -15.76 1.34 35.90
C HIS A 8 -14.67 1.10 34.84
N SER A 9 -13.41 0.91 35.25
CA SER A 9 -12.30 0.64 34.33
C SER A 9 -12.43 -0.74 33.66
N LEU A 10 -12.83 -1.76 34.42
CA LEU A 10 -13.10 -3.10 33.92
C LEU A 10 -14.28 -3.12 32.94
N ARG A 11 -15.40 -2.49 33.30
CA ARG A 11 -16.59 -2.38 32.43
C ARG A 11 -16.28 -1.61 31.14
N ALA A 12 -15.50 -0.52 31.22
CA ALA A 12 -15.06 0.24 30.04
C ALA A 12 -14.11 -0.56 29.13
N ASN A 13 -13.19 -1.34 29.70
CA ASN A 13 -12.30 -2.21 28.92
C ASN A 13 -13.04 -3.42 28.32
N ALA A 14 -14.02 -3.99 29.03
CA ALA A 14 -14.88 -5.05 28.51
C ALA A 14 -15.76 -4.54 27.34
N ALA A 15 -16.33 -3.34 27.43
CA ALA A 15 -17.05 -2.71 26.32
C ALA A 15 -16.14 -2.51 25.10
N ARG A 16 -14.94 -1.95 25.29
CA ARG A 16 -13.94 -1.81 24.22
C ARG A 16 -13.53 -3.14 23.60
N ALA A 17 -13.43 -4.21 24.41
CA ALA A 17 -13.12 -5.55 23.92
C ALA A 17 -14.26 -6.14 23.09
N ALA A 18 -15.51 -5.93 23.52
CA ALA A 18 -16.71 -6.33 22.78
C ALA A 18 -16.83 -5.58 21.44
N ASP A 19 -16.54 -4.27 21.41
CA ASP A 19 -16.45 -3.50 20.15
C ASP A 19 -15.36 -4.07 19.23
N VAL A 20 -14.14 -4.24 19.74
CA VAL A 20 -13.02 -4.79 18.94
C VAL A 20 -13.39 -6.15 18.36
N LEU A 21 -13.99 -7.04 19.15
CA LEU A 21 -14.47 -8.32 18.66
C LEU A 21 -15.55 -8.12 17.58
N ARG A 22 -16.63 -7.38 17.88
CA ARG A 22 -17.75 -7.12 16.96
C ARG A 22 -17.31 -6.58 15.61
N TYR A 23 -16.37 -5.63 15.57
CA TYR A 23 -15.98 -4.96 14.33
C TYR A 23 -14.80 -5.62 13.59
N ASN A 24 -13.96 -6.42 14.27
CA ASN A 24 -12.76 -7.04 13.68
C ASN A 24 -12.83 -8.57 13.49
N TRP A 25 -13.71 -9.34 14.18
CA TRP A 25 -13.64 -10.81 14.23
C TRP A 25 -13.49 -11.50 12.86
N HIS A 26 -14.31 -11.07 11.88
CA HIS A 26 -14.32 -11.62 10.54
C HIS A 26 -13.05 -11.30 9.71
N LEU A 27 -12.24 -10.31 10.09
CA LEU A 27 -11.13 -9.83 9.25
C LEU A 27 -10.03 -10.88 9.11
N GLY A 28 -9.72 -11.60 10.20
CA GLY A 28 -8.73 -12.69 10.19
C GLY A 28 -9.15 -13.93 9.40
N VAL A 29 -10.42 -14.01 8.96
CA VAL A 29 -10.96 -15.12 8.14
C VAL A 29 -11.52 -14.68 6.78
N THR A 30 -11.65 -13.38 6.50
CA THR A 30 -12.18 -12.85 5.22
C THR A 30 -11.22 -11.96 4.44
N ALA A 31 -10.09 -11.53 5.02
CA ALA A 31 -9.10 -10.73 4.31
C ALA A 31 -8.09 -11.62 3.56
N PHE A 32 -8.42 -11.96 2.32
CA PHE A 32 -7.56 -12.70 1.39
C PHE A 32 -6.80 -11.75 0.44
N GLY A 33 -5.75 -12.25 -0.23
CA GLY A 33 -5.04 -11.54 -1.29
C GLY A 33 -3.90 -10.62 -0.83
N GLY A 34 -3.55 -10.65 0.45
CA GLY A 34 -2.33 -10.00 0.96
C GLY A 34 -2.41 -8.48 1.14
N PRO A 35 -1.30 -7.82 1.54
CA PRO A 35 -1.36 -6.50 2.16
C PRO A 35 -2.03 -5.39 1.34
N PRO A 36 -1.81 -5.25 0.02
CA PRO A 36 -2.53 -4.27 -0.81
C PRO A 36 -4.06 -4.41 -0.72
N VAL A 37 -4.56 -5.64 -0.71
CA VAL A 37 -6.00 -5.94 -0.58
C VAL A 37 -6.48 -5.66 0.85
N HIS A 38 -5.67 -5.98 1.86
CA HIS A 38 -6.00 -5.67 3.26
C HIS A 38 -6.15 -4.16 3.48
N PHE A 39 -5.31 -3.33 2.86
CA PHE A 39 -5.46 -1.88 2.91
C PHE A 39 -6.77 -1.42 2.23
N LYS A 40 -7.17 -2.00 1.09
CA LYS A 40 -8.48 -1.74 0.49
C LYS A 40 -9.62 -2.10 1.45
N ILE A 41 -9.58 -3.28 2.07
CA ILE A 41 -10.57 -3.75 3.05
C ILE A 41 -10.67 -2.80 4.24
N PHE A 42 -9.53 -2.36 4.79
CA PHE A 42 -9.50 -1.40 5.90
C PHE A 42 -10.01 -0.01 5.49
N HIS A 43 -9.79 0.42 4.25
CA HIS A 43 -10.34 1.66 3.71
C HIS A 43 -11.87 1.60 3.61
N ASP A 44 -12.38 0.56 2.95
CA ASP A 44 -13.81 0.36 2.74
C ASP A 44 -14.57 0.16 4.07
N ARG A 45 -13.95 -0.48 5.07
CA ARG A 45 -14.57 -0.68 6.39
C ARG A 45 -14.40 0.51 7.34
N PHE A 46 -13.17 0.93 7.64
CA PHE A 46 -12.91 1.91 8.71
C PHE A 46 -13.02 3.37 8.28
N VAL A 47 -12.82 3.68 6.99
CA VAL A 47 -13.00 5.04 6.44
C VAL A 47 -14.42 5.22 5.88
N LYS A 48 -14.87 4.35 4.97
CA LYS A 48 -16.15 4.56 4.27
C LYS A 48 -17.40 4.20 5.09
N ARG A 49 -17.49 2.97 5.63
CA ARG A 49 -18.64 2.53 6.44
C ARG A 49 -18.60 3.10 7.85
N LEU A 50 -17.71 2.55 8.68
CA LEU A 50 -17.67 2.81 10.14
C LEU A 50 -17.24 4.23 10.48
N ARG A 51 -16.48 4.89 9.59
CA ARG A 51 -15.98 6.27 9.72
C ARG A 51 -15.23 6.52 11.04
N TRP A 52 -14.46 5.54 11.50
CA TRP A 52 -13.59 5.66 12.67
C TRP A 52 -12.44 6.65 12.43
N ILE A 53 -11.95 6.69 11.18
CA ILE A 53 -10.86 7.55 10.73
C ILE A 53 -11.20 8.20 9.39
N ASP A 54 -10.65 9.38 9.15
CA ASP A 54 -10.75 10.10 7.87
C ASP A 54 -9.68 9.64 6.85
N GLU A 55 -9.74 10.18 5.63
CA GLU A 55 -8.79 9.86 4.56
C GLU A 55 -7.36 10.29 4.91
N ASP A 56 -7.17 11.50 5.43
CA ASP A 56 -5.84 12.02 5.83
C ASP A 56 -5.18 11.08 6.86
N MET A 57 -5.92 10.68 7.90
CA MET A 57 -5.47 9.70 8.90
C MET A 57 -5.17 8.34 8.27
N PHE A 58 -6.00 7.86 7.33
CA PHE A 58 -5.75 6.61 6.63
C PHE A 58 -4.42 6.66 5.85
N GLN A 59 -4.17 7.74 5.10
CA GLN A 59 -2.95 7.93 4.33
C GLN A 59 -1.70 8.13 5.23
N GLU A 60 -1.82 8.83 6.36
CA GLU A 60 -0.78 8.88 7.39
C GLU A 60 -0.45 7.48 7.94
N LEU A 61 -1.46 6.73 8.39
CA LEU A 61 -1.29 5.40 8.98
C LEU A 61 -0.74 4.37 7.98
N PHE A 62 -1.19 4.42 6.72
CA PHE A 62 -0.63 3.60 5.64
C PHE A 62 0.86 3.90 5.47
N SER A 63 1.24 5.17 5.41
CA SER A 63 2.63 5.60 5.22
C SER A 63 3.55 5.14 6.36
N ILE A 64 3.13 5.32 7.62
CA ILE A 64 3.85 4.83 8.80
C ILE A 64 3.99 3.30 8.75
N SER A 65 2.90 2.61 8.39
CA SER A 65 2.87 1.14 8.35
C SER A 65 3.75 0.55 7.25
N GLN A 66 4.01 1.29 6.17
CA GLN A 66 4.96 0.88 5.12
C GLN A 66 6.41 1.26 5.47
N ALA A 67 6.63 2.42 6.10
CA ALA A 67 7.96 2.96 6.40
C ALA A 67 8.67 2.26 7.57
N LEU A 68 7.93 1.71 8.53
CA LEU A 68 8.47 0.86 9.60
C LEU A 68 8.59 -0.59 9.13
N SER A 69 9.45 -1.37 9.77
CA SER A 69 9.60 -2.80 9.51
C SER A 69 8.47 -3.65 10.12
N GLY A 70 8.37 -4.92 9.70
CA GLY A 70 7.30 -5.85 10.06
C GLY A 70 6.03 -5.71 9.20
N PRO A 71 4.96 -6.48 9.49
CA PRO A 71 3.82 -6.66 8.57
C PRO A 71 2.95 -5.41 8.45
N ALA A 72 3.05 -4.72 7.30
CA ALA A 72 2.44 -3.41 7.09
C ALA A 72 0.90 -3.38 7.31
N SER A 73 0.16 -4.36 6.79
CA SER A 73 -1.30 -4.42 7.02
C SER A 73 -1.65 -4.67 8.49
N THR A 74 -0.92 -5.56 9.18
CA THR A 74 -1.11 -5.82 10.61
C THR A 74 -0.84 -4.58 11.47
N LYS A 75 0.24 -3.83 11.17
CA LYS A 75 0.55 -2.56 11.86
C LYS A 75 -0.55 -1.52 11.64
N MET A 76 -1.12 -1.43 10.44
CA MET A 76 -2.19 -0.48 10.17
C MET A 76 -3.47 -0.80 10.96
N LEU A 77 -3.88 -2.08 11.00
CA LEU A 77 -5.03 -2.51 11.79
C LEU A 77 -4.82 -2.28 13.29
N TYR A 78 -3.60 -2.56 13.78
CA TYR A 78 -3.18 -2.26 15.14
C TYR A 78 -3.30 -0.76 15.44
N CYS A 79 -2.82 0.12 14.56
CA CYS A 79 -2.93 1.58 14.73
C CYS A 79 -4.38 2.09 14.73
N ILE A 80 -5.25 1.55 13.86
CA ILE A 80 -6.67 1.91 13.83
C ILE A 80 -7.34 1.58 15.16
N ASN A 81 -7.16 0.34 15.65
CA ASN A 81 -7.72 -0.09 16.94
C ASN A 81 -7.00 0.57 18.15
N LEU A 82 -5.74 1.01 18.01
CA LEU A 82 -5.03 1.79 19.03
C LEU A 82 -5.62 3.19 19.22
N ILE A 83 -6.01 3.85 18.13
CA ILE A 83 -6.68 5.16 18.17
C ILE A 83 -8.10 5.01 18.72
N GLN A 84 -8.84 4.01 18.25
CA GLN A 84 -10.26 3.85 18.59
C GLN A 84 -10.52 3.20 19.96
N ASN A 85 -9.76 2.17 20.33
CA ASN A 85 -10.02 1.31 21.48
C ASN A 85 -8.84 1.25 22.48
N GLY A 86 -7.74 1.95 22.21
CA GLY A 86 -6.54 1.98 23.06
C GLY A 86 -5.67 0.73 22.96
N LEU A 87 -4.60 0.68 23.77
CA LEU A 87 -3.57 -0.37 23.71
C LEU A 87 -4.14 -1.79 23.82
N PHE A 88 -5.04 -2.04 24.78
CA PHE A 88 -5.67 -3.35 24.95
C PHE A 88 -6.49 -3.75 23.72
N GLY A 89 -7.25 -2.82 23.15
CA GLY A 89 -8.02 -3.03 21.93
C GLY A 89 -7.12 -3.29 20.71
N ALA A 90 -5.98 -2.61 20.60
CA ALA A 90 -5.00 -2.84 19.55
C ALA A 90 -4.36 -4.23 19.61
N ILE A 91 -3.99 -4.69 20.82
CA ILE A 91 -3.44 -6.04 21.05
C ILE A 91 -4.49 -7.10 20.76
N LEU A 92 -5.73 -6.92 21.24
CA LEU A 92 -6.84 -7.85 20.98
C LEU A 92 -7.17 -7.92 19.47
N ALA A 93 -7.22 -6.78 18.79
CA ALA A 93 -7.42 -6.71 17.34
C ALA A 93 -6.30 -7.43 16.56
N PHE A 94 -5.04 -7.29 16.99
CA PHE A 94 -3.90 -8.02 16.41
C PHE A 94 -4.09 -9.54 16.51
N PHE A 95 -4.43 -10.07 17.69
CA PHE A 95 -4.64 -11.51 17.86
C PHE A 95 -5.83 -12.01 17.04
N ILE A 96 -6.98 -11.32 17.10
CA ILE A 96 -8.17 -11.65 16.31
C ILE A 96 -7.89 -11.68 14.79
N TRP A 97 -7.05 -10.76 14.32
CA TRP A 97 -6.66 -10.63 12.92
C TRP A 97 -5.69 -11.72 12.43
N SER A 98 -4.75 -12.14 13.28
CA SER A 98 -3.64 -13.00 12.85
C SER A 98 -3.76 -14.45 13.31
N LEU A 99 -4.38 -14.73 14.45
CA LEU A 99 -4.52 -16.10 14.97
C LEU A 99 -5.28 -17.07 14.05
N PRO A 100 -6.40 -16.71 13.37
CA PRO A 100 -7.09 -17.68 12.52
C PRO A 100 -6.22 -18.17 11.36
N GLY A 101 -5.51 -17.26 10.71
CA GLY A 101 -4.50 -17.60 9.70
C GLY A 101 -3.30 -18.36 10.28
N ALA A 102 -2.83 -18.00 11.48
CA ALA A 102 -1.71 -18.68 12.13
C ALA A 102 -2.05 -20.13 12.51
N LEU A 103 -3.27 -20.39 13.00
CA LEU A 103 -3.78 -21.73 13.31
C LEU A 103 -3.90 -22.59 12.05
N GLY A 104 -4.36 -22.01 10.94
CA GLY A 104 -4.40 -22.72 9.65
C GLY A 104 -3.00 -23.02 9.08
N MET A 105 -2.07 -22.07 9.15
CA MET A 105 -0.67 -22.31 8.74
C MET A 105 0.05 -23.30 9.67
N TYR A 106 -0.28 -23.33 10.97
CA TYR A 106 0.15 -24.38 11.89
C TYR A 106 -0.40 -25.75 11.51
N GLY A 107 -1.71 -25.88 11.27
CA GLY A 107 -2.33 -27.11 10.79
C GLY A 107 -1.73 -27.60 9.47
N LEU A 108 -1.40 -26.68 8.56
CA LEU A 108 -0.67 -26.97 7.33
C LEU A 108 0.74 -27.52 7.59
N SER A 109 1.47 -27.03 8.61
CA SER A 109 2.82 -27.55 8.91
C SER A 109 2.79 -29.01 9.36
N VAL A 110 1.80 -29.38 10.17
CA VAL A 110 1.54 -30.77 10.57
C VAL A 110 1.12 -31.58 9.34
N GLY A 111 0.19 -31.07 8.52
CA GLY A 111 -0.27 -31.75 7.30
C GLY A 111 0.85 -32.02 6.30
N VAL A 112 1.67 -31.02 5.97
CA VAL A 112 2.81 -31.17 5.03
C VAL A 112 3.87 -32.12 5.59
N SER A 113 4.12 -32.13 6.91
CA SER A 113 5.05 -33.08 7.52
C SER A 113 4.63 -34.55 7.40
N ALA A 114 3.36 -34.83 7.12
CA ALA A 114 2.81 -36.17 6.91
C ALA A 114 2.72 -36.57 5.43
N ILE A 115 3.13 -35.71 4.49
CA ILE A 115 3.06 -35.98 3.04
C ILE A 115 4.41 -36.52 2.53
N GLY A 116 4.33 -37.55 1.66
CA GLY A 116 5.48 -38.22 1.05
C GLY A 116 6.34 -37.33 0.13
N SER A 117 7.34 -37.91 -0.54
CA SER A 117 8.37 -37.17 -1.29
C SER A 117 7.84 -36.31 -2.45
N SER A 118 6.75 -36.69 -3.10
CA SER A 118 6.07 -35.94 -4.16
C SER A 118 4.62 -35.57 -3.81
N LEU A 119 4.14 -34.46 -4.37
CA LEU A 119 2.71 -34.13 -4.45
C LEU A 119 2.14 -34.62 -5.79
N PRO A 120 0.82 -34.87 -5.91
CA PRO A 120 0.19 -35.08 -7.21
C PRO A 120 0.23 -33.83 -8.09
N ARG A 121 0.49 -34.00 -9.40
CA ARG A 121 0.43 -32.95 -10.44
C ARG A 121 -0.73 -31.96 -10.32
N ALA A 122 -1.93 -32.45 -10.03
CA ALA A 122 -3.13 -31.64 -9.84
C ALA A 122 -2.95 -30.54 -8.77
N VAL A 123 -2.16 -30.79 -7.73
CA VAL A 123 -1.86 -29.82 -6.67
C VAL A 123 -0.98 -28.68 -7.20
N TYR A 124 0.06 -28.98 -7.96
CA TYR A 124 0.93 -27.94 -8.57
C TYR A 124 0.15 -27.01 -9.51
N ALA A 125 -0.77 -27.57 -10.31
CA ALA A 125 -1.64 -26.79 -11.18
C ALA A 125 -2.66 -25.94 -10.38
N LEU A 126 -3.26 -26.49 -9.32
CA LEU A 126 -4.14 -25.76 -8.40
C LEU A 126 -3.41 -24.60 -7.70
N LEU A 127 -2.20 -24.84 -7.19
CA LEU A 127 -1.37 -23.84 -6.52
C LEU A 127 -0.92 -22.72 -7.49
N SER A 128 -0.61 -23.07 -8.74
CA SER A 128 -0.30 -22.09 -9.79
C SER A 128 -1.51 -21.21 -10.14
N GLY A 129 -2.70 -21.80 -10.24
CA GLY A 129 -3.95 -21.07 -10.47
C GLY A 129 -4.33 -20.12 -9.32
N LEU A 130 -4.15 -20.58 -8.07
CA LEU A 130 -4.26 -19.77 -6.85
C LEU A 130 -3.32 -18.55 -6.87
N ASN A 131 -2.03 -18.79 -7.18
CA ASN A 131 -1.03 -17.72 -7.27
C ASN A 131 -1.37 -16.72 -8.39
N ALA A 132 -1.73 -17.19 -9.58
CA ALA A 132 -2.09 -16.35 -10.72
C ALA A 132 -3.26 -15.41 -10.41
N ALA A 133 -4.36 -15.95 -9.86
CA ALA A 133 -5.50 -15.12 -9.46
C ALA A 133 -5.14 -14.13 -8.35
N THR A 134 -4.31 -14.55 -7.38
CA THR A 134 -3.82 -13.66 -6.32
C THR A 134 -3.02 -12.48 -6.88
N VAL A 135 -2.13 -12.70 -7.85
CA VAL A 135 -1.38 -11.63 -8.52
C VAL A 135 -2.32 -10.63 -9.23
N GLY A 136 -3.40 -11.12 -9.86
CA GLY A 136 -4.40 -10.26 -10.51
C GLY A 136 -5.14 -9.34 -9.53
N ILE A 137 -5.52 -9.87 -8.36
CA ILE A 137 -6.16 -9.08 -7.30
C ILE A 137 -5.18 -8.11 -6.63
N ILE A 138 -3.91 -8.49 -6.46
CA ILE A 138 -2.86 -7.58 -5.96
C ILE A 138 -2.61 -6.43 -6.95
N ALA A 139 -2.59 -6.69 -8.25
CA ALA A 139 -2.45 -5.68 -9.29
C ALA A 139 -3.64 -4.69 -9.30
N LEU A 140 -4.86 -5.19 -9.12
CA LEU A 140 -6.06 -4.36 -8.94
C LEU A 140 -5.93 -3.43 -7.73
N ALA A 141 -5.57 -3.97 -6.56
CA ALA A 141 -5.35 -3.16 -5.37
C ALA A 141 -4.23 -2.12 -5.56
N GLY A 142 -3.17 -2.45 -6.28
CA GLY A 142 -2.11 -1.51 -6.66
C GLY A 142 -2.63 -0.33 -7.48
N VAL A 143 -3.44 -0.59 -8.51
CA VAL A 143 -4.07 0.46 -9.34
C VAL A 143 -5.02 1.33 -8.52
N GLU A 144 -5.84 0.74 -7.65
CA GLU A 144 -6.76 1.51 -6.80
C GLU A 144 -6.06 2.38 -5.75
N LEU A 145 -4.96 1.91 -5.16
CA LEU A 145 -4.14 2.71 -4.24
C LEU A 145 -3.38 3.81 -5.00
N SER A 146 -2.87 3.51 -6.20
CA SER A 146 -2.19 4.48 -7.08
C SER A 146 -3.10 5.66 -7.45
N ASN A 147 -4.37 5.38 -7.80
CA ASN A 147 -5.37 6.41 -8.07
C ASN A 147 -5.73 7.30 -6.86
N LYS A 148 -5.43 6.89 -5.62
CA LYS A 148 -5.59 7.71 -4.40
C LYS A 148 -4.32 8.46 -4.00
N ALA A 149 -3.16 7.82 -4.11
CA ALA A 149 -1.88 8.38 -3.69
C ALA A 149 -1.28 9.39 -4.69
N ILE A 150 -1.69 9.36 -5.96
CA ILE A 150 -1.26 10.32 -6.97
C ILE A 150 -2.13 11.59 -6.90
N THR A 151 -1.75 12.50 -6.00
CA THR A 151 -2.37 13.83 -5.86
C THR A 151 -1.91 14.85 -6.90
N ASP A 152 -0.70 14.69 -7.41
CA ASP A 152 0.00 15.69 -8.23
C ASP A 152 1.14 15.09 -9.08
N LYS A 153 1.79 15.95 -9.89
CA LYS A 153 2.88 15.55 -10.79
C LYS A 153 4.09 14.95 -10.05
N LEU A 154 4.45 15.44 -8.86
CA LEU A 154 5.56 14.87 -8.09
C LEU A 154 5.19 13.49 -7.57
N THR A 155 4.02 13.31 -6.96
CA THR A 155 3.57 11.98 -6.48
C THR A 155 3.52 10.97 -7.62
N ARG A 156 3.07 11.38 -8.83
CA ARG A 156 3.06 10.51 -10.03
C ARG A 156 4.47 10.06 -10.40
N THR A 157 5.43 10.98 -10.42
CA THR A 157 6.84 10.67 -10.69
C THR A 157 7.46 9.80 -9.58
N LEU A 158 7.10 10.01 -8.31
CA LEU A 158 7.60 9.18 -7.19
C LEU A 158 7.06 7.74 -7.24
N VAL A 159 5.77 7.55 -7.53
CA VAL A 159 5.17 6.21 -7.77
C VAL A 159 5.89 5.50 -8.93
N PHE A 160 6.10 6.18 -10.05
CA PHE A 160 6.79 5.62 -11.21
C PHE A 160 8.24 5.25 -10.91
N LEU A 161 9.01 6.18 -10.32
CA LEU A 161 10.43 5.96 -10.03
C LEU A 161 10.65 4.86 -8.99
N SER A 162 9.85 4.77 -7.91
CA SER A 162 10.01 3.70 -6.93
C SER A 162 9.59 2.33 -7.48
N ALA A 163 8.56 2.28 -8.34
CA ALA A 163 8.17 1.05 -9.04
C ALA A 163 9.29 0.52 -9.94
N VAL A 164 9.82 1.37 -10.84
CA VAL A 164 10.90 1.01 -11.77
C VAL A 164 12.16 0.62 -10.98
N ALA A 165 12.59 1.45 -10.03
CA ALA A 165 13.76 1.18 -9.21
C ALA A 165 13.62 -0.16 -8.45
N GLY A 166 12.49 -0.39 -7.77
CA GLY A 166 12.26 -1.60 -7.00
C GLY A 166 12.24 -2.88 -7.86
N MET A 167 11.77 -2.79 -9.11
CA MET A 167 11.83 -3.90 -10.07
C MET A 167 13.26 -4.16 -10.58
N MET A 168 14.07 -3.12 -10.76
CA MET A 168 15.46 -3.25 -11.24
C MET A 168 16.44 -3.76 -10.19
N TYR A 169 16.23 -3.51 -8.90
CA TYR A 169 17.22 -3.87 -7.86
C TYR A 169 16.62 -4.66 -6.69
N ASN A 170 17.15 -5.86 -6.47
CA ASN A 170 16.62 -6.86 -5.55
C ASN A 170 17.36 -6.89 -4.19
N ALA A 171 17.56 -5.73 -3.57
CA ALA A 171 18.08 -5.64 -2.20
C ALA A 171 17.05 -5.10 -1.20
N LEU A 172 17.12 -5.59 0.04
CA LEU A 172 16.15 -5.34 1.11
C LEU A 172 16.24 -3.91 1.64
N TRP A 173 17.47 -3.41 1.84
CA TRP A 173 17.76 -2.04 2.31
C TRP A 173 17.30 -0.96 1.32
N TYR A 174 17.13 -1.34 0.05
CA TYR A 174 16.80 -0.40 -1.03
C TYR A 174 15.41 0.19 -0.89
N PHE A 175 14.44 -0.58 -0.37
CA PHE A 175 13.05 -0.12 -0.24
C PHE A 175 12.91 1.01 0.80
N PRO A 176 13.47 0.90 2.04
CA PRO A 176 13.61 2.03 2.95
C PRO A 176 14.30 3.24 2.31
N VAL A 177 15.42 3.03 1.59
CA VAL A 177 16.15 4.14 0.95
C VAL A 177 15.31 4.86 -0.10
N LEU A 178 14.56 4.14 -0.95
CA LEU A 178 13.61 4.74 -1.89
C LEU A 178 12.51 5.55 -1.19
N MET A 179 11.94 5.02 -0.10
CA MET A 179 10.89 5.69 0.66
C MET A 179 11.42 6.95 1.38
N CYS A 180 12.59 6.89 2.00
CA CYS A 180 13.25 8.04 2.61
C CYS A 180 13.63 9.10 1.55
N ALA A 181 14.17 8.69 0.41
CA ALA A 181 14.52 9.59 -0.69
C ALA A 181 13.27 10.31 -1.26
N ALA A 182 12.17 9.59 -1.43
CA ALA A 182 10.90 10.17 -1.89
C ALA A 182 10.28 11.14 -0.87
N GLY A 183 10.33 10.81 0.43
CA GLY A 183 9.96 11.73 1.51
C GLY A 183 10.79 13.01 1.52
N CYS A 184 12.11 12.89 1.33
CA CYS A 184 13.02 14.04 1.20
C CYS A 184 12.72 14.87 -0.06
N ALA A 185 12.48 14.22 -1.20
CA ALA A 185 12.14 14.90 -2.45
C ALA A 185 10.83 15.72 -2.34
N ALA A 186 9.83 15.19 -1.64
CA ALA A 186 8.58 15.91 -1.35
C ALA A 186 8.80 17.15 -0.47
N VAL A 187 9.60 17.05 0.60
CA VAL A 187 9.98 18.22 1.42
C VAL A 187 10.71 19.27 0.60
N VAL A 188 11.72 18.86 -0.18
CA VAL A 188 12.57 19.76 -1.00
C VAL A 188 11.75 20.48 -2.08
N HIS A 189 10.77 19.80 -2.67
CA HIS A 189 9.80 20.36 -3.61
C HIS A 189 8.85 21.37 -2.92
N ASP A 190 8.20 20.98 -1.83
CA ASP A 190 7.11 21.76 -1.23
C ASP A 190 7.62 23.00 -0.49
N TYR A 191 8.76 22.89 0.18
CA TYR A 191 9.48 24.05 0.74
C TYR A 191 10.22 24.87 -0.34
N ARG A 192 10.12 24.47 -1.61
CA ARG A 192 10.72 25.13 -2.77
C ARG A 192 12.22 25.38 -2.60
N TRP A 193 12.90 24.50 -1.86
CA TRP A 193 14.33 24.63 -1.54
C TRP A 193 15.20 24.68 -2.78
N VAL A 194 14.82 24.00 -3.87
CA VAL A 194 15.51 24.07 -5.17
C VAL A 194 15.22 25.37 -5.93
N HIS A 195 14.06 26.02 -5.77
CA HIS A 195 13.78 27.26 -6.52
C HIS A 195 14.66 28.44 -6.12
N LYS A 196 15.13 28.54 -4.86
CA LYS A 196 16.06 29.62 -4.45
C LYS A 196 17.42 29.53 -5.16
N PRO A 197 18.17 28.40 -5.11
CA PRO A 197 19.40 28.24 -5.87
C PRO A 197 19.16 28.15 -7.39
N ALA A 198 18.10 27.49 -7.87
CA ALA A 198 17.82 27.41 -9.31
C ALA A 198 17.52 28.78 -9.93
N ARG A 199 16.81 29.68 -9.24
CA ARG A 199 16.64 31.08 -9.70
C ARG A 199 17.95 31.87 -9.67
N ARG A 200 18.83 31.63 -8.69
CA ARG A 200 20.18 32.24 -8.66
C ARG A 200 21.04 31.75 -9.82
N ALA A 201 21.08 30.44 -10.07
CA ALA A 201 21.79 29.84 -11.20
C ALA A 201 21.24 30.31 -12.55
N ALA A 202 19.92 30.27 -12.74
CA ALA A 202 19.27 30.78 -13.96
C ALA A 202 19.49 32.29 -14.15
N GLY A 203 19.48 33.08 -13.08
CA GLY A 203 19.83 34.51 -13.11
C GLY A 203 21.28 34.75 -13.52
N MET A 204 22.22 33.98 -12.96
CA MET A 204 23.65 34.08 -13.29
C MET A 204 23.94 33.66 -14.73
N VAL A 205 23.33 32.56 -15.20
CA VAL A 205 23.40 32.11 -16.60
C VAL A 205 22.78 33.16 -17.55
N ARG A 206 21.64 33.76 -17.18
CA ARG A 206 20.99 34.80 -17.99
C ARG A 206 21.80 36.11 -18.01
N ALA A 207 22.51 36.45 -16.93
CA ALA A 207 23.44 37.57 -16.89
C ALA A 207 24.69 37.31 -17.75
N LEU A 208 25.27 36.10 -17.71
CA LEU A 208 26.39 35.70 -18.56
C LEU A 208 26.00 35.70 -20.06
N LEU A 209 24.81 35.22 -20.40
CA LEU A 209 24.28 35.26 -21.76
C LEU A 209 23.92 36.69 -22.21
N GLY A 210 23.41 37.54 -21.32
CA GLY A 210 23.16 38.96 -21.58
C GLY A 210 24.43 39.71 -21.94
N LYS A 211 25.47 39.61 -21.09
CA LYS A 211 26.79 40.21 -21.34
C LYS A 211 27.45 39.72 -22.63
N ARG A 212 27.15 38.49 -23.07
CA ARG A 212 27.66 37.95 -24.36
C ARG A 212 26.92 38.50 -25.57
N ARG A 213 25.72 39.06 -25.41
CA ARG A 213 24.91 39.70 -26.47
C ARG A 213 25.20 41.21 -26.58
N GLU A 214 25.44 41.89 -25.47
CA GLU A 214 25.90 43.29 -25.46
C GLU A 214 27.27 43.40 -26.13
N ARG A 215 28.21 42.52 -25.77
CA ARG A 215 29.57 42.51 -26.33
C ARG A 215 29.66 42.08 -27.79
N SER A 216 28.59 41.51 -28.38
CA SER A 216 28.51 41.29 -29.84
C SER A 216 27.96 42.49 -30.60
N SER A 217 27.25 43.42 -29.93
CA SER A 217 26.75 44.65 -30.55
C SER A 217 27.73 45.83 -30.49
N GLU A 218 28.80 45.74 -29.70
CA GLU A 218 29.85 46.77 -29.65
C GLU A 218 30.90 46.61 -30.77
N ASP A 219 31.16 45.39 -31.26
CA ASP A 219 32.17 45.10 -32.30
C ASP A 219 31.70 45.39 -33.75
N GLU A 220 30.39 45.45 -34.03
CA GLU A 220 29.86 45.81 -35.36
C GLU A 220 29.77 47.34 -35.60
N GLY A 221 30.24 48.16 -34.65
CA GLY A 221 30.05 49.62 -34.63
C GLY A 221 30.98 50.47 -35.52
N VAL A 222 31.88 49.88 -36.31
CA VAL A 222 32.92 50.63 -37.06
C VAL A 222 33.03 50.20 -38.53
N GLY A 223 32.17 50.75 -39.39
CA GLY A 223 32.22 50.54 -40.84
C GLY A 223 31.47 51.61 -41.64
N ARG A 224 32.17 52.28 -42.57
CA ARG A 224 31.59 53.22 -43.56
C ARG A 224 30.52 52.48 -44.41
N GLY A 225 29.39 53.05 -44.83
CA GLY A 225 28.93 54.45 -44.83
C GLY A 225 28.90 55.03 -46.25
N VAL A 226 27.70 55.38 -46.75
CA VAL A 226 27.39 56.21 -47.95
C VAL A 226 25.91 56.65 -47.85
N GLU A 227 25.57 57.84 -48.37
CA GLU A 227 24.21 58.41 -48.45
C GLU A 227 23.96 58.96 -49.88
N LEU A 228 22.71 59.36 -50.19
CA LEU A 228 22.19 59.88 -51.49
C LEU A 228 21.82 58.76 -52.50
N GLN A 229 20.80 58.89 -53.38
CA GLN A 229 19.93 60.04 -53.69
C GLN A 229 18.49 59.60 -54.10
N ALA A 230 17.59 60.56 -54.33
CA ALA A 230 16.14 60.38 -54.55
C ALA A 230 15.71 60.21 -56.03
N THR A 231 14.40 59.96 -56.30
CA THR A 231 13.55 60.59 -57.37
C THR A 231 12.08 60.09 -57.32
N THR A 232 11.13 60.89 -57.83
CA THR A 232 9.66 60.70 -57.89
C THR A 232 9.15 59.99 -59.17
N THR A 233 7.88 59.63 -59.40
CA THR A 233 6.58 60.05 -58.79
C THR A 233 5.66 58.82 -58.54
N THR A 234 4.32 58.70 -58.72
CA THR A 234 3.24 59.41 -59.45
C THR A 234 1.90 59.48 -58.68
N ALA A 235 1.02 60.35 -59.19
CA ALA A 235 -0.45 60.44 -59.03
C ALA A 235 -1.21 59.12 -59.31
N THR A 236 -2.50 58.91 -58.98
CA THR A 236 -3.72 59.78 -58.82
C THR A 236 -4.64 59.30 -57.65
N ASP A 237 -5.75 59.91 -57.19
CA ASP A 237 -6.36 61.28 -57.15
C ASP A 237 -7.58 61.19 -56.13
N ARG A 238 -8.67 61.95 -56.29
CA ARG A 238 -9.85 62.15 -55.39
C ARG A 238 -10.64 60.90 -54.92
N GLY A 239 -11.41 60.96 -53.82
CA GLY A 239 -11.56 62.04 -52.81
C GLY A 239 -12.98 62.22 -52.22
N LYS A 240 -13.11 63.21 -51.31
CA LYS A 240 -14.30 63.71 -50.56
C LYS A 240 -14.83 62.81 -49.41
N ASP A 241 -14.93 63.30 -48.16
CA ASP A 241 -15.79 64.37 -47.53
C ASP A 241 -17.24 63.84 -47.31
N ILE A 242 -18.03 64.15 -46.25
CA ILE A 242 -18.18 65.41 -45.48
C ILE A 242 -18.45 65.18 -43.98
N ASP A 243 -18.06 66.19 -43.20
CA ASP A 243 -18.17 66.52 -41.78
C ASP A 243 -19.46 66.31 -40.92
N THR A 244 -19.22 66.47 -39.61
CA THR A 244 -20.02 67.19 -38.57
C THR A 244 -21.12 66.54 -37.72
N ALA A 245 -21.06 66.94 -36.43
CA ALA A 245 -22.12 67.02 -35.41
C ALA A 245 -22.77 65.70 -34.91
N GLY A 246 -23.27 65.64 -33.66
CA GLY A 246 -23.10 66.60 -32.56
C GLY A 246 -24.17 66.50 -31.47
N ALA A 247 -23.73 66.48 -30.20
CA ALA A 247 -24.48 66.75 -28.95
C ALA A 247 -25.69 65.87 -28.54
N SER A 248 -25.72 65.55 -27.23
CA SER A 248 -26.92 65.50 -26.35
C SER A 248 -28.07 64.48 -26.59
N SER A 249 -28.88 64.08 -25.59
CA SER A 249 -28.74 64.03 -24.12
C SER A 249 -29.96 63.33 -23.47
N VAL A 250 -29.74 62.54 -22.40
CA VAL A 250 -30.68 62.27 -21.27
C VAL A 250 -32.01 61.49 -21.49
N ALA A 251 -32.43 60.80 -20.41
CA ALA A 251 -33.72 60.15 -20.12
C ALA A 251 -34.21 59.04 -21.10
N ALA A 252 -34.34 57.76 -20.75
CA ALA A 252 -34.90 57.09 -19.56
C ALA A 252 -36.44 57.16 -19.47
N LEU A 253 -37.11 56.04 -19.82
CA LEU A 253 -38.45 55.66 -19.36
C LEU A 253 -38.71 54.15 -19.59
N ARG A 254 -39.32 53.50 -18.60
CA ARG A 254 -40.05 52.21 -18.69
C ARG A 254 -41.52 52.58 -18.44
N PRO A 255 -42.52 51.91 -19.05
CA PRO A 255 -43.02 50.66 -18.47
C PRO A 255 -43.69 49.66 -19.47
N SER A 256 -44.36 48.66 -18.88
CA SER A 256 -45.46 47.83 -19.43
C SER A 256 -45.19 46.85 -20.59
N SER A 257 -45.41 45.56 -20.29
CA SER A 257 -45.69 44.48 -21.24
C SER A 257 -47.12 44.54 -21.80
N PRO A 258 -47.41 43.79 -22.87
CA PRO A 258 -48.50 42.80 -22.77
C PRO A 258 -48.02 41.35 -22.98
N GLU A 259 -48.87 40.38 -22.67
CA GLU A 259 -48.65 38.95 -22.91
C GLU A 259 -48.93 38.55 -24.37
N GLN A 260 -48.19 37.55 -24.87
CA GLN A 260 -48.73 36.59 -25.85
C GLN A 260 -48.04 35.22 -25.67
N ARG A 261 -48.82 34.14 -25.79
CA ARG A 261 -48.41 32.76 -25.47
C ARG A 261 -47.78 32.06 -26.68
N ALA A 262 -46.65 31.38 -26.48
CA ALA A 262 -46.21 30.28 -27.33
C ALA A 262 -45.48 29.19 -26.53
N THR A 263 -46.02 27.98 -26.60
CA THR A 263 -45.46 26.65 -26.24
C THR A 263 -43.99 26.57 -25.78
N ALA A 264 -43.77 26.14 -24.53
CA ALA A 264 -42.45 25.74 -24.04
C ALA A 264 -42.04 24.33 -24.52
N SER A 265 -40.76 24.13 -24.86
CA SER A 265 -40.15 22.83 -25.17
C SER A 265 -39.05 22.52 -24.16
N THR A 266 -39.32 21.58 -23.24
CA THR A 266 -38.39 21.21 -22.17
C THR A 266 -37.39 20.15 -22.66
N PRO A 267 -36.07 20.33 -22.44
CA PRO A 267 -35.09 19.27 -22.71
C PRO A 267 -35.34 18.03 -21.83
N SER A 268 -35.14 16.84 -22.40
CA SER A 268 -35.38 15.57 -21.72
C SER A 268 -34.32 15.24 -20.67
N VAL A 269 -34.77 14.97 -19.44
CA VAL A 269 -33.93 14.41 -18.36
C VAL A 269 -33.82 12.90 -18.54
N PRO A 270 -32.61 12.29 -18.47
CA PRO A 270 -32.47 10.84 -18.47
C PRO A 270 -33.16 10.22 -17.25
N ARG A 271 -33.93 9.14 -17.45
CA ARG A 271 -34.56 8.40 -16.34
C ARG A 271 -33.49 7.79 -15.46
N SER A 272 -33.49 8.14 -14.18
CA SER A 272 -32.81 7.38 -13.14
C SER A 272 -33.56 6.07 -12.90
N GLU A 273 -32.87 4.94 -12.99
CA GLU A 273 -33.41 3.64 -12.59
C GLU A 273 -33.60 3.63 -11.07
N THR A 274 -34.81 3.32 -10.61
CA THR A 274 -35.10 3.12 -9.18
C THR A 274 -34.38 1.85 -8.71
N PRO A 275 -33.63 1.87 -7.59
CA PRO A 275 -33.04 0.65 -7.03
C PRO A 275 -34.10 -0.42 -6.75
N SER A 276 -33.73 -1.69 -6.84
CA SER A 276 -34.63 -2.77 -6.42
C SER A 276 -34.87 -2.72 -4.90
N GLN A 277 -36.02 -3.23 -4.44
CA GLN A 277 -36.27 -3.33 -3.00
C GLN A 277 -35.25 -4.27 -2.31
N GLU A 278 -34.67 -5.23 -3.03
CA GLU A 278 -33.56 -6.05 -2.51
C GLU A 278 -32.27 -5.23 -2.31
N ASP A 279 -31.98 -4.26 -3.19
CA ASP A 279 -30.85 -3.33 -3.00
C ASP A 279 -31.07 -2.39 -1.81
N GLU A 280 -32.30 -1.91 -1.60
CA GLU A 280 -32.62 -1.09 -0.42
C GLU A 280 -32.54 -1.91 0.88
N VAL A 281 -33.03 -3.15 0.90
CA VAL A 281 -32.89 -4.04 2.07
C VAL A 281 -31.42 -4.39 2.33
N ARG A 282 -30.62 -4.65 1.28
CA ARG A 282 -29.17 -4.88 1.41
C ARG A 282 -28.42 -3.64 1.90
N ARG A 283 -28.83 -2.42 1.52
CA ARG A 283 -28.28 -1.16 2.05
C ARG A 283 -28.68 -0.96 3.51
N SER A 284 -29.96 -1.12 3.84
CA SER A 284 -30.49 -1.04 5.22
C SER A 284 -29.71 -1.94 6.20
N LEU A 285 -29.47 -3.20 5.82
CA LEU A 285 -28.69 -4.15 6.62
C LEU A 285 -27.19 -3.82 6.69
N ALA A 286 -26.64 -3.06 5.73
CA ALA A 286 -25.25 -2.62 5.72
C ALA A 286 -25.02 -1.29 6.47
N ASP A 287 -26.00 -0.38 6.44
CA ASP A 287 -26.01 0.90 7.17
C ASP A 287 -26.44 0.75 8.64
N SER A 288 -26.78 -0.49 9.07
CA SER A 288 -27.07 -0.86 10.45
C SER A 288 -25.85 -0.88 11.39
N GLU A 289 -24.62 -0.67 10.90
CA GLU A 289 -23.44 -0.44 11.75
C GLU A 289 -23.43 1.03 12.25
N PRO A 290 -23.52 1.30 13.57
CA PRO A 290 -23.69 2.66 14.07
C PRO A 290 -22.46 3.54 13.77
N ARG A 291 -22.67 4.60 13.00
CA ARG A 291 -21.65 5.59 12.60
C ARG A 291 -21.03 6.26 13.84
N ILE A 292 -19.83 5.85 14.22
CA ILE A 292 -19.08 6.51 15.28
C ILE A 292 -18.50 7.81 14.71
N ILE A 293 -18.69 8.93 15.41
CA ILE A 293 -18.06 10.20 15.06
C ILE A 293 -16.55 10.08 15.37
N PRO A 294 -15.62 10.42 14.45
CA PRO A 294 -14.20 10.43 14.74
C PRO A 294 -13.89 11.27 15.98
N GLN A 295 -13.47 10.62 17.07
CA GLN A 295 -12.96 11.36 18.22
C GLN A 295 -11.59 11.93 17.83
N GLY A 296 -11.48 13.26 17.80
CA GLY A 296 -10.26 13.96 17.42
C GLY A 296 -9.05 13.38 18.17
N PHE A 297 -8.04 12.94 17.40
CA PHE A 297 -6.91 12.08 17.78
C PHE A 297 -6.43 12.21 19.24
N ARG A 298 -6.99 11.41 20.15
CA ARG A 298 -6.68 11.38 21.60
C ARG A 298 -5.81 10.19 21.99
N LEU A 299 -4.65 10.08 21.34
CA LEU A 299 -3.58 9.21 21.83
C LEU A 299 -2.98 9.85 23.10
N ASN A 300 -3.46 9.44 24.28
CA ASN A 300 -2.91 9.79 25.59
C ASN A 300 -1.56 9.07 25.84
N PHE A 301 -0.66 9.10 24.86
CA PHE A 301 0.59 8.37 24.86
C PHE A 301 1.74 9.33 24.57
N SER A 302 2.61 9.51 25.56
CA SER A 302 3.68 10.52 25.51
C SER A 302 4.77 10.15 24.50
N TRP A 303 5.26 11.13 23.74
CA TRP A 303 6.41 10.95 22.84
C TRP A 303 7.64 10.41 23.58
N LYS A 304 7.82 10.77 24.86
CA LYS A 304 8.91 10.23 25.71
C LYS A 304 8.78 8.72 25.92
N ALA A 305 7.55 8.23 26.14
CA ALA A 305 7.28 6.81 26.28
C ALA A 305 7.42 6.09 24.93
N GLY A 306 6.95 6.70 23.84
CA GLY A 306 7.15 6.19 22.48
C GLY A 306 8.62 5.99 22.11
N THR A 307 9.45 7.02 22.33
CA THR A 307 10.91 6.94 22.15
C THR A 307 11.54 5.92 23.10
N GLY A 308 11.10 5.85 24.36
CA GLY A 308 11.58 4.86 25.32
C GLY A 308 11.35 3.41 24.87
N ILE A 309 10.18 3.11 24.29
CA ILE A 309 9.88 1.79 23.71
C ILE A 309 10.78 1.48 22.51
N ILE A 310 11.03 2.46 21.63
CA ILE A 310 11.91 2.27 20.46
C ILE A 310 13.37 2.00 20.92
N VAL A 311 13.87 2.76 21.90
CA VAL A 311 15.22 2.56 22.45
C VAL A 311 15.34 1.22 23.17
N ALA A 312 14.34 0.84 23.98
CA ALA A 312 14.31 -0.46 24.65
C ALA A 312 14.27 -1.62 23.65
N PHE A 313 13.48 -1.50 22.57
CA PHE A 313 13.46 -2.49 21.49
C PHE A 313 14.83 -2.65 20.81
N PHE A 314 15.51 -1.55 20.46
CA PHE A 314 16.83 -1.66 19.84
C PHE A 314 17.88 -2.21 20.81
N ALA A 315 17.79 -1.90 22.11
CA ALA A 315 18.64 -2.51 23.13
C ALA A 315 18.41 -4.03 23.26
N THR A 316 17.16 -4.51 23.31
CA THR A 316 16.88 -5.95 23.34
C THR A 316 17.26 -6.64 22.03
N PHE A 317 17.06 -5.97 20.88
CA PHE A 317 17.48 -6.47 19.58
C PHE A 317 19.00 -6.65 19.48
N VAL A 318 19.79 -5.66 19.91
CA VAL A 318 21.25 -5.80 19.99
C VAL A 318 21.63 -6.95 20.94
N GLY A 319 20.97 -7.10 22.08
CA GLY A 319 21.20 -8.22 22.99
C GLY A 319 20.96 -9.59 22.35
N VAL A 320 19.85 -9.78 21.64
CA VAL A 320 19.52 -11.04 20.93
C VAL A 320 20.49 -11.29 19.77
N MET A 321 20.88 -10.27 19.01
CA MET A 321 21.82 -10.41 17.89
C MET A 321 23.27 -10.66 18.36
N VAL A 322 23.71 -10.06 19.46
CA VAL A 322 25.02 -10.34 20.07
C VAL A 322 25.05 -11.76 20.64
N ALA A 323 23.99 -12.20 21.33
CA ALA A 323 23.90 -13.58 21.79
C ALA A 323 23.97 -14.58 20.62
N ARG A 324 23.17 -14.37 19.55
CA ARG A 324 23.22 -15.15 18.29
C ARG A 324 24.62 -15.20 17.64
N GLY A 325 25.42 -14.13 17.77
CA GLY A 325 26.74 -14.03 17.16
C GLY A 325 27.92 -14.49 18.03
N VAL A 326 27.76 -14.57 19.35
CA VAL A 326 28.85 -14.87 20.31
C VAL A 326 28.68 -16.24 20.98
N VAL A 327 27.45 -16.68 21.24
CA VAL A 327 27.19 -17.96 21.90
C VAL A 327 27.20 -19.07 20.87
N LYS A 328 28.13 -20.02 21.01
CA LYS A 328 28.18 -21.24 20.21
C LYS A 328 27.10 -22.22 20.67
N ASP A 329 26.70 -23.11 19.76
CA ASP A 329 25.83 -24.27 20.06
C ASP A 329 24.48 -23.90 20.69
N LEU A 330 23.93 -22.74 20.28
CA LEU A 330 22.60 -22.28 20.66
C LEU A 330 21.50 -23.28 20.22
N PRO A 331 20.48 -23.55 21.06
CA PRO A 331 19.37 -24.44 20.70
C PRO A 331 18.65 -23.98 19.43
N ILE A 332 18.23 -24.92 18.58
CA ILE A 332 17.57 -24.61 17.30
C ILE A 332 16.31 -23.73 17.46
N LEU A 333 15.57 -23.87 18.56
CA LEU A 333 14.42 -23.01 18.87
C LEU A 333 14.83 -21.54 19.15
N TYR A 334 16.04 -21.30 19.68
CA TYR A 334 16.60 -19.95 19.81
C TYR A 334 17.09 -19.41 18.47
N ASN A 335 17.67 -20.26 17.63
CA ASN A 335 18.10 -19.86 16.28
C ASN A 335 16.88 -19.51 15.42
N LEU A 336 15.82 -20.32 15.47
CA LEU A 336 14.50 -20.01 14.88
C LEU A 336 13.94 -18.68 15.41
N PHE A 337 13.92 -18.48 16.73
CA PHE A 337 13.47 -17.21 17.32
C PHE A 337 14.26 -16.02 16.78
N SER A 338 15.59 -16.07 16.87
CA SER A 338 16.46 -14.95 16.55
C SER A 338 16.55 -14.67 15.05
N ASN A 339 16.51 -15.69 14.19
CA ASN A 339 16.37 -15.55 12.74
C ASN A 339 15.04 -14.88 12.35
N LEU A 340 13.93 -15.26 12.97
CA LEU A 340 12.61 -14.65 12.70
C LEU A 340 12.43 -13.28 13.34
N TYR A 341 13.07 -13.03 14.48
CA TYR A 341 13.13 -11.72 15.12
C TYR A 341 13.99 -10.73 14.31
N LEU A 342 15.09 -11.20 13.72
CA LEU A 342 15.85 -10.47 12.71
C LEU A 342 14.97 -10.17 11.49
N ALA A 343 14.35 -11.19 10.88
CA ALA A 343 13.45 -11.02 9.74
C ALA A 343 12.34 -9.98 10.01
N GLY A 344 11.62 -10.10 11.13
CA GLY A 344 10.57 -9.17 11.54
C GLY A 344 11.06 -7.73 11.74
N THR A 345 12.35 -7.56 12.06
CA THR A 345 13.00 -6.26 12.24
C THR A 345 13.51 -5.65 10.93
N ILE A 346 13.86 -6.45 9.91
CA ILE A 346 14.44 -5.97 8.64
C ILE A 346 13.48 -6.02 7.43
N ILE A 347 12.34 -6.70 7.51
CA ILE A 347 11.35 -6.70 6.42
C ILE A 347 10.62 -5.36 6.42
N PHE A 348 10.77 -4.59 5.34
CA PHE A 348 9.97 -3.38 5.04
C PHE A 348 9.11 -3.65 3.79
N GLY A 349 7.98 -2.95 3.65
CA GLY A 349 7.21 -2.95 2.39
C GLY A 349 6.48 -4.26 2.04
N GLY A 350 5.60 -4.75 2.93
CA GLY A 350 4.61 -5.79 2.60
C GLY A 350 5.14 -7.23 2.45
N GLY A 351 4.30 -8.10 1.87
CA GLY A 351 4.48 -9.56 1.83
C GLY A 351 5.58 -10.13 0.90
N PRO A 352 5.87 -9.58 -0.30
CA PRO A 352 6.83 -10.20 -1.21
C PRO A 352 8.28 -10.15 -0.71
N VAL A 353 8.59 -9.20 0.17
CA VAL A 353 9.93 -9.02 0.76
C VAL A 353 10.22 -10.05 1.85
N VAL A 354 9.16 -10.64 2.43
CA VAL A 354 9.24 -11.74 3.41
C VAL A 354 9.86 -12.99 2.79
N ILE A 355 9.49 -13.30 1.54
CA ILE A 355 9.70 -14.63 0.96
C ILE A 355 11.19 -14.95 0.77
N PRO A 356 12.04 -14.10 0.14
CA PRO A 356 13.46 -14.41 0.00
C PRO A 356 14.16 -14.52 1.36
N LEU A 357 13.75 -13.71 2.35
CA LEU A 357 14.33 -13.72 3.69
C LEU A 357 13.97 -14.95 4.51
N LEU A 358 12.72 -15.43 4.44
CA LEU A 358 12.35 -16.69 5.10
C LEU A 358 12.93 -17.91 4.38
N ARG A 359 13.26 -17.81 3.08
CA ARG A 359 14.05 -18.84 2.39
C ARG A 359 15.49 -18.84 2.93
N GLU A 360 16.14 -17.68 2.98
CA GLU A 360 17.50 -17.55 3.50
C GLU A 360 17.61 -18.07 4.94
N TYR A 361 16.81 -17.54 5.86
CA TYR A 361 16.96 -17.81 7.30
C TYR A 361 16.33 -19.10 7.83
N ILE A 362 15.84 -19.99 6.95
CA ILE A 362 15.25 -21.30 7.34
C ILE A 362 15.60 -22.41 6.34
N VAL A 363 15.56 -22.13 5.03
CA VAL A 363 15.86 -23.14 3.99
C VAL A 363 17.35 -23.25 3.73
N ALA A 364 18.11 -22.15 3.74
CA ALA A 364 19.58 -22.23 3.63
C ALA A 364 20.24 -22.75 4.91
N GLU A 365 19.60 -22.56 6.07
CA GLU A 365 19.94 -23.22 7.35
C GLU A 365 19.63 -24.73 7.36
N GLY A 366 18.96 -25.25 6.31
CA GLY A 366 18.61 -26.66 6.16
C GLY A 366 17.41 -27.16 6.98
N TRP A 367 16.73 -26.29 7.73
CA TRP A 367 15.66 -26.69 8.66
C TRP A 367 14.35 -27.07 7.97
N VAL A 368 14.10 -26.54 6.77
CA VAL A 368 12.91 -26.82 5.94
C VAL A 368 13.33 -27.02 4.50
N SER A 369 12.76 -28.01 3.80
CA SER A 369 13.12 -28.28 2.41
C SER A 369 12.63 -27.17 1.45
N PRO A 370 13.32 -26.93 0.31
CA PRO A 370 12.84 -25.99 -0.71
C PRO A 370 11.42 -26.32 -1.22
N ARG A 371 11.08 -27.62 -1.26
CA ARG A 371 9.75 -28.11 -1.64
C ARG A 371 8.67 -27.64 -0.66
N ASP A 372 8.85 -27.92 0.63
CA ASP A 372 7.86 -27.59 1.66
C ASP A 372 7.69 -26.08 1.82
N PHE A 373 8.79 -25.34 1.64
CA PHE A 373 8.78 -23.90 1.56
C PHE A 373 7.89 -23.40 0.40
N LEU A 374 8.02 -23.95 -0.82
CA LEU A 374 7.21 -23.57 -1.97
C LEU A 374 5.72 -23.95 -1.80
N ILE A 375 5.43 -25.13 -1.23
CA ILE A 375 4.07 -25.59 -0.92
C ILE A 375 3.40 -24.63 0.08
N GLY A 376 4.06 -24.39 1.22
CA GLY A 376 3.55 -23.51 2.26
C GLY A 376 3.41 -22.06 1.78
N LEU A 377 4.32 -21.60 0.92
CA LEU A 377 4.27 -20.27 0.30
C LEU A 377 3.02 -20.08 -0.56
N ALA A 378 2.74 -21.02 -1.46
CA ALA A 378 1.62 -20.92 -2.39
C ALA A 378 0.26 -20.90 -1.66
N ILE A 379 0.14 -21.74 -0.63
CA ILE A 379 -1.03 -21.77 0.24
C ILE A 379 -1.11 -20.47 1.07
N ALA A 380 0.01 -19.96 1.58
CA ALA A 380 0.06 -18.71 2.35
C ALA A 380 -0.33 -17.43 1.57
N GLN A 381 -0.16 -17.40 0.24
CA GLN A 381 -0.70 -16.29 -0.57
C GLN A 381 -2.23 -16.31 -0.65
N SER A 382 -2.81 -17.49 -0.51
CA SER A 382 -4.25 -17.77 -0.63
C SER A 382 -4.95 -17.93 0.71
N PHE A 383 -4.25 -17.70 1.83
CA PHE A 383 -4.77 -17.82 3.18
C PHE A 383 -5.25 -16.46 3.71
N PRO A 384 -6.32 -16.41 4.53
CA PRO A 384 -6.77 -15.15 5.11
C PRO A 384 -5.85 -14.61 6.20
N GLY A 385 -5.87 -13.30 6.37
CA GLY A 385 -5.05 -12.59 7.35
C GLY A 385 -3.62 -12.36 6.85
N PRO A 386 -2.66 -12.02 7.73
CA PRO A 386 -1.35 -11.56 7.31
C PRO A 386 -0.44 -12.70 6.82
N ASN A 387 0.13 -12.56 5.61
CA ASN A 387 1.05 -13.53 4.98
C ASN A 387 2.29 -13.85 5.84
N PHE A 388 2.61 -13.01 6.83
CA PHE A 388 3.64 -13.28 7.85
C PHE A 388 3.32 -14.54 8.69
N ASN A 389 2.07 -15.00 8.71
CA ASN A 389 1.68 -16.31 9.26
C ASN A 389 2.38 -17.49 8.57
N PHE A 390 2.98 -17.31 7.39
CA PHE A 390 3.87 -18.30 6.77
C PHE A 390 5.08 -18.65 7.67
N ALA A 391 5.57 -17.72 8.49
CA ALA A 391 6.61 -18.02 9.48
C ALA A 391 6.13 -19.06 10.51
N VAL A 392 4.84 -19.08 10.86
CA VAL A 392 4.24 -20.05 11.80
C VAL A 392 4.29 -21.46 11.22
N PHE A 393 4.03 -21.60 9.92
CA PHE A 393 4.20 -22.85 9.18
C PHE A 393 5.66 -23.33 9.19
N LEU A 394 6.59 -22.43 8.83
CA LEU A 394 8.02 -22.76 8.77
C LEU A 394 8.59 -23.09 10.15
N GLY A 395 8.15 -22.39 11.20
CA GLY A 395 8.54 -22.67 12.58
C GLY A 395 7.99 -23.98 13.12
N GLY A 396 6.73 -24.31 12.79
CA GLY A 396 6.15 -25.62 13.10
C GLY A 396 6.94 -26.75 12.46
N LEU A 397 7.24 -26.63 11.17
CA LEU A 397 8.02 -27.63 10.42
C LEU A 397 9.49 -27.71 10.88
N THR A 398 10.12 -26.57 11.20
CA THR A 398 11.46 -26.52 11.83
C THR A 398 11.50 -27.30 13.15
N ALA A 399 10.47 -27.14 14.00
CA ALA A 399 10.39 -27.89 15.25
C ALA A 399 10.17 -29.39 15.01
N ILE A 400 9.27 -29.79 14.10
CA ILE A 400 9.02 -31.20 13.75
C ILE A 400 10.32 -31.87 13.28
N ASN A 401 11.03 -31.24 12.33
CA ASN A 401 12.28 -31.76 11.76
C ASN A 401 13.41 -31.86 12.80
N ALA A 402 13.32 -31.13 13.92
CA ALA A 402 14.24 -31.18 15.05
C ALA A 402 13.80 -32.09 16.20
N GLY A 403 12.71 -32.86 16.04
CA GLY A 403 12.16 -33.72 17.12
C GLY A 403 11.49 -32.95 18.25
N HIS A 404 11.11 -31.68 18.03
CA HIS A 404 10.37 -30.84 18.96
C HIS A 404 8.88 -30.75 18.61
N SER A 405 8.05 -30.35 19.57
CA SER A 405 6.62 -30.18 19.34
C SER A 405 6.35 -29.01 18.37
N ALA A 406 5.61 -29.30 17.29
CA ALA A 406 5.25 -28.34 16.24
C ALA A 406 4.65 -27.02 16.80
N ILE A 407 3.82 -27.10 17.84
CA ILE A 407 3.17 -25.92 18.43
C ILE A 407 4.18 -24.96 19.08
N VAL A 408 5.29 -25.48 19.62
CA VAL A 408 6.34 -24.66 20.24
C VAL A 408 7.09 -23.87 19.17
N GLY A 409 7.48 -24.53 18.06
CA GLY A 409 8.10 -23.86 16.92
C GLY A 409 7.19 -22.83 16.27
N ALA A 410 5.90 -23.16 16.11
CA ALA A 410 4.88 -22.26 15.58
C ALA A 410 4.68 -21.01 16.47
N LEU A 411 4.57 -21.17 17.78
CA LEU A 411 4.45 -20.05 18.73
C LEU A 411 5.71 -19.18 18.78
N ILE A 412 6.90 -19.79 18.82
CA ILE A 412 8.18 -19.06 18.79
C ILE A 412 8.30 -18.25 17.50
N ALA A 413 7.94 -18.83 16.35
CA ALA A 413 7.98 -18.16 15.06
C ALA A 413 6.98 -17.00 14.97
N TYR A 414 5.77 -17.19 15.48
CA TYR A 414 4.73 -16.14 15.57
C TYR A 414 5.22 -14.94 16.41
N VAL A 415 5.76 -15.20 17.62
CA VAL A 415 6.31 -14.14 18.47
C VAL A 415 7.51 -13.45 17.80
N GLY A 416 8.45 -14.23 17.27
CA GLY A 416 9.64 -13.71 16.59
C GLY A 416 9.30 -12.75 15.44
N ILE A 417 8.43 -13.16 14.51
CA ILE A 417 8.15 -12.37 13.29
C ILE A 417 7.25 -11.14 13.54
N PHE A 418 6.29 -11.22 14.48
CA PHE A 418 5.31 -10.14 14.69
C PHE A 418 5.75 -9.10 15.73
N THR A 419 6.45 -9.50 16.79
CA THR A 419 6.81 -8.59 17.90
C THR A 419 7.58 -7.34 17.45
N PRO A 420 8.62 -7.40 16.60
CA PRO A 420 9.35 -6.20 16.17
C PRO A 420 8.45 -5.13 15.56
N GLY A 421 7.62 -5.50 14.59
CA GLY A 421 6.73 -4.56 13.88
C GLY A 421 5.66 -3.94 14.79
N ILE A 422 5.11 -4.71 15.73
CA ILE A 422 4.10 -4.22 16.69
C ILE A 422 4.73 -3.27 17.72
N VAL A 423 5.89 -3.63 18.28
CA VAL A 423 6.61 -2.79 19.26
C VAL A 423 7.08 -1.48 18.62
N LEU A 424 7.69 -1.56 17.43
CA LEU A 424 8.17 -0.38 16.69
C LEU A 424 7.02 0.55 16.28
N VAL A 425 5.88 0.03 15.78
CA VAL A 425 4.74 0.90 15.45
C VAL A 425 4.09 1.51 16.68
N HIS A 426 3.94 0.75 17.77
CA HIS A 426 3.38 1.30 19.00
C HIS A 426 4.24 2.44 19.55
N GLY A 427 5.56 2.24 19.64
CA GLY A 427 6.50 3.30 20.04
C GLY A 427 6.44 4.51 19.10
N THR A 428 6.39 4.27 17.79
CA THR A 428 6.32 5.32 16.77
C THR A 428 5.03 6.14 16.87
N MET A 429 3.89 5.53 17.19
CA MET A 429 2.62 6.27 17.35
C MET A 429 2.67 7.33 18.47
N GLY A 430 3.48 7.13 19.51
CA GLY A 430 3.72 8.15 20.56
C GLY A 430 4.54 9.34 20.06
N VAL A 431 5.53 9.07 19.21
CA VAL A 431 6.30 10.13 18.52
C VAL A 431 5.41 10.83 17.47
N TRP A 432 4.58 10.06 16.76
CA TRP A 432 3.72 10.54 15.69
C TRP A 432 2.76 11.63 16.13
N GLY A 433 2.12 11.46 17.29
CA GLY A 433 1.19 12.45 17.85
C GLY A 433 1.82 13.83 18.09
N ALA A 434 3.12 13.90 18.36
CA ALA A 434 3.85 15.15 18.56
C ALA A 434 4.41 15.76 17.25
N LEU A 435 4.48 14.97 16.16
CA LEU A 435 5.12 15.37 14.90
C LEU A 435 4.12 15.67 13.77
N ARG A 436 2.99 14.95 13.68
CA ARG A 436 2.06 14.98 12.54
C ARG A 436 1.47 16.34 12.15
N SER A 437 1.43 17.28 13.09
CA SER A 437 0.96 18.65 12.87
C SER A 437 1.96 19.52 12.10
N ARG A 438 3.24 19.13 12.02
CA ARG A 438 4.30 19.91 11.38
C ARG A 438 4.20 19.80 9.84
N PRO A 439 4.17 20.90 9.07
CA PRO A 439 3.96 20.82 7.61
C PRO A 439 5.02 20.01 6.86
N TRP A 440 6.28 19.99 7.31
CA TRP A 440 7.32 19.13 6.72
C TRP A 440 7.05 17.64 6.91
N VAL A 441 6.42 17.24 8.03
CA VAL A 441 6.04 15.84 8.27
C VAL A 441 4.95 15.41 7.28
N LYS A 442 3.98 16.29 6.99
CA LYS A 442 2.97 16.04 5.94
C LYS A 442 3.60 15.90 4.55
N ALA A 443 4.61 16.72 4.23
CA ALA A 443 5.36 16.59 2.97
C ALA A 443 6.15 15.25 2.91
N VAL A 444 6.84 14.85 3.98
CA VAL A 444 7.49 13.52 4.06
C VAL A 444 6.48 12.40 3.83
N VAL A 445 5.34 12.42 4.52
CA VAL A 445 4.25 11.42 4.35
C VAL A 445 3.80 11.32 2.90
N ARG A 446 3.53 12.45 2.24
CA ARG A 446 3.10 12.46 0.82
C ARG A 446 4.11 11.78 -0.10
N GLY A 447 5.41 12.03 0.11
CA GLY A 447 6.48 11.39 -0.66
C GLY A 447 6.65 9.89 -0.33
N VAL A 448 6.63 9.54 0.96
CA VAL A 448 6.72 8.16 1.46
C VAL A 448 5.54 7.30 0.96
N ASN A 449 4.32 7.85 0.96
CA ASN A 449 3.11 7.20 0.45
C ASN A 449 3.25 6.85 -1.03
N ALA A 450 3.60 7.86 -1.85
CA ALA A 450 3.82 7.67 -3.28
C ALA A 450 4.88 6.59 -3.56
N ALA A 451 6.00 6.59 -2.83
CA ALA A 451 7.02 5.55 -2.98
C ALA A 451 6.49 4.16 -2.59
N ALA A 452 5.79 4.04 -1.46
CA ALA A 452 5.23 2.77 -0.98
C ALA A 452 4.20 2.17 -1.95
N VAL A 453 3.39 3.01 -2.60
CA VAL A 453 2.42 2.55 -3.62
C VAL A 453 3.13 2.13 -4.91
N GLY A 454 4.20 2.82 -5.33
CA GLY A 454 5.04 2.35 -6.44
C GLY A 454 5.66 0.97 -6.18
N LEU A 455 6.08 0.69 -4.95
CA LEU A 455 6.58 -0.63 -4.55
C LEU A 455 5.52 -1.75 -4.60
N ILE A 456 4.21 -1.43 -4.73
CA ILE A 456 3.18 -2.45 -4.99
C ILE A 456 3.30 -3.01 -6.41
N TYR A 457 3.78 -2.24 -7.39
CA TYR A 457 4.05 -2.77 -8.73
C TYR A 457 5.29 -3.70 -8.71
N THR A 458 6.29 -3.38 -7.90
CA THR A 458 7.40 -4.30 -7.60
C THR A 458 6.91 -5.58 -6.90
N ALA A 459 5.90 -5.47 -6.02
CA ALA A 459 5.27 -6.63 -5.40
C ALA A 459 4.59 -7.55 -6.41
N VAL A 460 3.78 -6.98 -7.32
CA VAL A 460 3.16 -7.70 -8.44
C VAL A 460 4.22 -8.43 -9.28
N TYR A 461 5.27 -7.72 -9.71
CA TYR A 461 6.34 -8.28 -10.51
C TYR A 461 7.07 -9.43 -9.81
N ARG A 462 7.47 -9.28 -8.54
CA ARG A 462 8.19 -10.33 -7.81
C ARG A 462 7.35 -11.58 -7.56
N ILE A 463 6.04 -11.45 -7.28
CA ILE A 463 5.17 -12.63 -7.13
C ILE A 463 4.89 -13.27 -8.50
N TRP A 464 4.73 -12.47 -9.56
CA TRP A 464 4.61 -12.97 -10.93
C TRP A 464 5.80 -13.85 -11.35
N GLN A 465 7.03 -13.46 -11.00
CA GLN A 465 8.25 -14.21 -11.36
C GLN A 465 8.43 -15.56 -10.65
N VAL A 466 7.63 -15.87 -9.62
CA VAL A 466 7.71 -17.14 -8.87
C VAL A 466 6.36 -17.86 -8.71
N GLY A 467 5.32 -17.37 -9.39
CA GLY A 467 3.94 -17.82 -9.16
C GLY A 467 3.60 -19.16 -9.80
N TYR A 468 4.29 -19.56 -10.87
CA TYR A 468 4.07 -20.83 -11.55
C TYR A 468 4.89 -21.94 -10.85
N LEU A 469 4.22 -23.03 -10.47
CA LEU A 469 4.78 -24.16 -9.75
C LEU A 469 4.57 -25.44 -10.58
N ASP A 470 5.63 -26.23 -10.70
CA ASP A 470 5.72 -27.39 -11.58
C ASP A 470 6.68 -28.44 -10.98
N GLU A 471 6.48 -29.73 -11.29
CA GLU A 471 7.19 -30.85 -10.66
C GLU A 471 8.70 -30.83 -10.92
N GLY A 472 9.13 -30.33 -12.08
CA GLY A 472 10.53 -30.33 -12.49
C GLY A 472 11.43 -29.29 -11.82
N PHE A 473 10.89 -28.34 -11.04
CA PHE A 473 11.62 -27.13 -10.64
C PHE A 473 11.67 -26.90 -9.12
N GLN A 474 12.88 -26.82 -8.56
CA GLN A 474 13.12 -26.44 -7.14
C GLN A 474 12.95 -24.93 -6.86
N SER A 475 12.35 -24.19 -7.78
CA SER A 475 12.06 -22.76 -7.70
C SER A 475 10.89 -22.43 -8.62
N GLY A 476 9.92 -21.65 -8.12
CA GLY A 476 8.81 -21.18 -8.93
C GLY A 476 9.27 -20.37 -10.15
N ARG A 477 8.51 -20.50 -11.25
CA ARG A 477 8.73 -19.85 -12.54
C ARG A 477 7.81 -18.64 -12.74
N SER A 478 8.04 -17.89 -13.81
CA SER A 478 7.19 -16.75 -14.15
C SER A 478 5.81 -17.22 -14.64
N LEU A 479 4.76 -16.52 -14.22
CA LEU A 479 3.38 -16.70 -14.73
C LEU A 479 3.25 -16.31 -16.22
N GLY A 480 4.29 -15.75 -16.84
CA GLY A 480 4.33 -15.46 -18.27
C GLY A 480 4.82 -16.63 -19.13
N ASP A 481 5.32 -17.71 -18.51
CA ASP A 481 5.91 -18.85 -19.21
C ASP A 481 4.84 -19.76 -19.87
N ASP A 482 3.60 -19.74 -19.35
CA ASP A 482 2.41 -20.35 -19.97
C ASP A 482 1.30 -19.29 -20.07
N PRO A 483 0.79 -18.95 -21.28
CA PRO A 483 -0.32 -18.02 -21.48
C PRO A 483 -1.56 -18.33 -20.64
N TRP A 484 -1.80 -19.57 -20.21
CA TRP A 484 -2.91 -19.91 -19.33
C TRP A 484 -2.89 -19.12 -18.01
N TRP A 485 -1.73 -19.00 -17.36
CA TRP A 485 -1.62 -18.26 -16.11
C TRP A 485 -1.81 -16.75 -16.30
N VAL A 486 -1.46 -16.22 -17.47
CA VAL A 486 -1.79 -14.85 -17.88
C VAL A 486 -3.31 -14.67 -17.96
N VAL A 487 -4.04 -15.63 -18.55
CA VAL A 487 -5.51 -15.62 -18.63
C VAL A 487 -6.14 -15.70 -17.23
N VAL A 488 -5.66 -16.58 -16.35
CA VAL A 488 -6.15 -16.65 -14.95
C VAL A 488 -5.94 -15.31 -14.23
N THR A 489 -4.75 -14.71 -14.37
CA THR A 489 -4.41 -13.41 -13.75
C THR A 489 -5.29 -12.28 -14.27
N ALA A 490 -5.53 -12.23 -15.59
CA ALA A 490 -6.40 -11.25 -16.22
C ALA A 490 -7.87 -11.42 -15.81
N THR A 491 -8.38 -12.65 -15.76
CA THR A 491 -9.74 -12.98 -15.29
C THR A 491 -9.96 -12.51 -13.85
N ALA A 492 -8.99 -12.73 -12.95
CA ALA A 492 -9.09 -12.26 -11.56
C ALA A 492 -9.09 -10.72 -11.46
N TYR A 493 -8.21 -10.04 -12.21
CA TYR A 493 -8.17 -8.56 -12.25
C TYR A 493 -9.48 -7.97 -12.79
N VAL A 494 -9.98 -8.45 -13.94
CA VAL A 494 -11.20 -7.98 -14.59
C VAL A 494 -12.43 -8.29 -13.74
N GLY A 495 -12.51 -9.50 -13.20
CA GLY A 495 -13.56 -9.96 -12.29
C GLY A 495 -13.68 -9.06 -11.05
N GLY A 496 -12.56 -8.78 -10.39
CA GLY A 496 -12.54 -7.85 -9.25
C GLY A 496 -12.87 -6.40 -9.65
N ARG A 497 -12.34 -5.92 -10.78
CA ARG A 497 -12.45 -4.50 -11.17
C ARG A 497 -13.81 -4.09 -11.72
N TYR A 498 -14.47 -4.96 -12.49
CA TYR A 498 -15.67 -4.63 -13.25
C TYR A 498 -16.91 -5.43 -12.80
N TYR A 499 -16.72 -6.67 -12.37
CA TYR A 499 -17.81 -7.55 -11.91
C TYR A 499 -17.94 -7.61 -10.38
N GLY A 500 -17.08 -6.89 -9.64
CA GLY A 500 -17.13 -6.81 -8.18
C GLY A 500 -16.81 -8.13 -7.45
N ILE A 501 -16.19 -9.10 -8.14
CA ILE A 501 -15.87 -10.41 -7.56
C ILE A 501 -14.90 -10.22 -6.40
N ALA A 502 -15.31 -10.60 -5.19
CA ALA A 502 -14.47 -10.49 -4.01
C ALA A 502 -13.24 -11.42 -4.11
N ALA A 503 -12.11 -10.96 -3.56
CA ALA A 503 -10.82 -11.65 -3.61
C ALA A 503 -10.87 -13.17 -3.33
N PRO A 504 -11.62 -13.69 -2.33
CA PRO A 504 -11.65 -15.13 -2.07
C PRO A 504 -12.23 -15.93 -3.23
N PHE A 505 -13.30 -15.43 -3.87
CA PHE A 505 -13.94 -16.10 -5.01
C PHE A 505 -13.09 -16.02 -6.27
N ALA A 506 -12.38 -14.91 -6.50
CA ALA A 506 -11.43 -14.80 -7.61
C ALA A 506 -10.25 -15.78 -7.44
N ILE A 507 -9.74 -15.94 -6.22
CA ILE A 507 -8.67 -16.89 -5.88
C ILE A 507 -9.16 -18.34 -6.06
N LEU A 508 -10.34 -18.69 -5.56
CA LEU A 508 -10.95 -20.01 -5.75
C LEU A 508 -11.27 -20.31 -7.24
N LEU A 509 -11.69 -19.32 -8.02
CA LEU A 509 -11.85 -19.45 -9.47
C LEU A 509 -10.49 -19.74 -10.14
N GLY A 510 -9.42 -19.08 -9.70
CA GLY A 510 -8.06 -19.39 -10.13
C GLY A 510 -7.65 -20.84 -9.84
N ALA A 511 -7.94 -21.35 -8.64
CA ALA A 511 -7.72 -22.75 -8.27
C ALA A 511 -8.45 -23.72 -9.21
N ALA A 512 -9.72 -23.45 -9.49
CA ALA A 512 -10.54 -24.25 -10.42
C ALA A 512 -10.00 -24.19 -11.85
N MET A 513 -9.59 -23.01 -12.35
CA MET A 513 -8.92 -22.87 -13.65
C MET A 513 -7.58 -23.63 -13.71
N GLY A 514 -6.85 -23.71 -12.59
CA GLY A 514 -5.66 -24.57 -12.46
C GLY A 514 -5.98 -26.05 -12.62
N LEU A 515 -7.02 -26.55 -11.94
CA LEU A 515 -7.49 -27.94 -12.09
C LEU A 515 -8.03 -28.25 -13.50
N ILE A 516 -8.69 -27.29 -14.16
CA ILE A 516 -9.15 -27.42 -15.55
C ILE A 516 -7.95 -27.55 -16.49
N ARG A 517 -6.91 -26.72 -16.34
CA ARG A 517 -5.67 -26.82 -17.12
C ARG A 517 -4.99 -28.17 -16.91
N TYR A 518 -4.94 -28.67 -15.67
CA TYR A 518 -4.45 -30.02 -15.39
C TYR A 518 -5.23 -31.07 -16.17
N GLY A 519 -6.56 -31.14 -16.01
CA GLY A 519 -7.39 -32.16 -16.68
C GLY A 519 -7.37 -32.10 -18.22
N VAL A 520 -7.16 -30.93 -18.81
CA VAL A 520 -6.98 -30.77 -20.26
C VAL A 520 -5.60 -31.26 -20.74
N VAL A 521 -4.54 -31.02 -19.96
CA VAL A 521 -3.18 -31.46 -20.32
C VAL A 521 -2.96 -32.95 -20.02
N SER A 522 -3.42 -33.44 -18.87
CA SER A 522 -3.36 -34.86 -18.50
C SER A 522 -4.37 -35.76 -19.24
N GLY A 523 -5.10 -35.20 -20.21
CA GLY A 523 -5.88 -35.94 -21.20
C GLY A 523 -5.21 -36.00 -22.58
N GLN A 524 -3.95 -35.54 -22.68
CA GLN A 524 -3.11 -35.58 -23.88
C GLN A 524 -1.81 -36.39 -23.66
N GLU A 525 -1.58 -36.87 -22.44
CA GLU A 525 -0.58 -37.90 -22.06
C GLU A 525 -1.26 -39.26 -21.86
#